data_AF-A0A522QML0-F1
#
_entry.id   AF-A0A522QML0-F1
#
_cell.length_a   1.000
_cell.length_b   1.000
_cell.length_c   1.000
_cell.angle_alpha   90.00
_cell.angle_beta   90.00
_cell.angle_gamma   90.00
#
_symmetry.space_group_name_H-M   'P 1'
#
loop_
_entity.id
_entity.type
_entity.pdbx_description
1 polymer ?
#
loop_
_entity_poly.entity_id
_entity_poly.type
_entity_poly.pdbx_seq_one_letter_code
_entity_poly.pdbx_strand_id
1 'polypeptide(L)'
;MAICLFEDQLAGRALRLLAPVDRIAVHRANELSAAWRAIAAARRAGHWVALLLDYELGEWLRDEPTAERTVGEPATKLAAMGNQPRGVRQPADRLPRLTALVFARAEWGACGSPLPGTATPEPDRRGEPTLRASPGTSRAQHAQAIEAIRAGIARGDYYQINYTLPL
;
A
#
# COMPACT_ATOMS: atom_id res chain seq x y z
N MET A 1 5.40 -24.42 0.73
CA MET A 1 3.97 -24.05 0.65
C MET A 1 3.87 -22.56 0.88
N ALA A 2 3.35 -21.79 -0.07
CA ALA A 2 3.02 -20.39 0.16
C ALA A 2 1.62 -20.32 0.79
N ILE A 3 1.49 -19.61 1.90
CA ILE A 3 0.23 -19.30 2.56
C ILE A 3 0.07 -17.79 2.63
N CYS A 4 -1.16 -17.29 2.66
CA CYS A 4 -1.44 -15.88 2.91
C CYS A 4 -2.24 -15.76 4.21
N LEU A 5 -1.81 -14.87 5.12
CA LEU A 5 -2.44 -14.67 6.42
C LEU A 5 -2.85 -13.20 6.53
N PHE A 6 -4.12 -12.98 6.85
CA PHE A 6 -4.67 -11.67 7.18
C PHE A 6 -5.10 -11.71 8.64
N GLU A 7 -4.61 -10.77 9.46
CA GLU A 7 -4.96 -10.68 10.88
C GLU A 7 -5.66 -9.35 11.17
N ASP A 8 -6.79 -9.43 11.85
CA ASP A 8 -7.50 -8.31 12.45
C ASP A 8 -7.29 -8.43 13.97
N GLN A 9 -6.19 -7.85 14.45
CA GLN A 9 -5.81 -7.93 15.86
C GLN A 9 -6.81 -7.23 16.79
N LEU A 10 -7.53 -6.22 16.29
CA LEU A 10 -8.57 -5.54 17.07
C LEU A 10 -9.77 -6.45 17.32
N ALA A 11 -10.16 -7.25 16.32
CA ALA A 11 -11.25 -8.22 16.46
C ALA A 11 -10.79 -9.63 16.88
N GLY A 12 -9.49 -9.85 17.07
CA GLY A 12 -8.91 -11.14 17.46
C GLY A 12 -9.08 -12.26 16.42
N ARG A 13 -9.38 -11.93 15.16
CA ARG A 13 -9.68 -12.89 14.10
C ARG A 13 -8.64 -12.86 12.98
N ALA A 14 -8.39 -14.02 12.40
CA ALA A 14 -7.48 -14.18 11.27
C ALA A 14 -8.13 -14.97 10.13
N LEU A 15 -7.78 -14.63 8.90
CA LEU A 15 -8.14 -15.35 7.68
C LEU A 15 -6.89 -15.92 7.03
N ARG A 16 -6.90 -17.22 6.78
CA ARG A 16 -5.81 -17.97 6.14
C ARG A 16 -6.23 -18.40 4.76
N LEU A 17 -5.44 -18.07 3.75
CA LEU A 17 -5.59 -18.61 2.41
C LEU A 17 -4.59 -19.73 2.19
N LEU A 18 -5.11 -20.90 1.81
CA LEU A 18 -4.39 -22.17 1.75
C LEU A 18 -4.54 -22.79 0.35
N ALA A 19 -3.67 -23.76 0.05
CA ALA A 19 -3.62 -24.45 -1.24
C ALA A 19 -3.48 -23.46 -2.41
N PRO A 20 -2.29 -22.86 -2.60
CA PRO A 20 -2.05 -21.93 -3.70
C PRO A 20 -2.29 -22.62 -5.04
N VAL A 21 -3.07 -21.97 -5.90
CA VAL A 21 -3.52 -22.47 -7.21
C VAL A 21 -2.75 -21.77 -8.32
N ASP A 22 -2.70 -20.44 -8.28
CA ASP A 22 -2.16 -19.63 -9.36
C ASP A 22 -1.66 -18.27 -8.87
N ARG A 23 -0.88 -17.59 -9.71
CA ARG A 23 -0.38 -16.23 -9.50
C ARG A 23 -0.47 -15.43 -10.80
N ILE A 24 -1.28 -14.38 -10.77
CA ILE A 24 -1.42 -13.42 -11.87
C ILE A 24 -0.53 -12.22 -11.56
N ALA A 25 0.34 -11.81 -12.48
CA ALA A 25 1.24 -10.67 -12.31
C ALA A 25 1.18 -9.74 -13.53
N VAL A 26 0.95 -8.45 -13.29
CA VAL A 26 0.77 -7.44 -14.34
C VAL A 26 1.94 -6.47 -14.30
N HIS A 27 2.64 -6.36 -15.42
CA HIS A 27 3.80 -5.47 -15.58
C HIS A 27 3.48 -4.28 -16.49
N ARG A 28 2.38 -4.34 -17.24
CA ARG A 28 1.97 -3.26 -18.17
C ARG A 28 0.49 -2.95 -18.07
N ALA A 29 0.12 -1.69 -18.35
CA ALA A 29 -1.27 -1.23 -18.31
C ALA A 29 -2.21 -2.03 -19.24
N ASN A 30 -1.74 -2.41 -20.44
CA ASN A 30 -2.55 -3.16 -21.40
C ASN A 30 -2.87 -4.60 -20.95
N GLU A 31 -2.15 -5.15 -19.98
CA GLU A 31 -2.38 -6.48 -19.41
C GLU A 31 -3.52 -6.47 -18.36
N LEU A 32 -3.90 -5.30 -17.84
CA LEU A 32 -4.90 -5.15 -16.77
C LEU A 32 -6.25 -5.77 -17.13
N SER A 33 -6.75 -5.50 -18.33
CA SER A 33 -8.04 -6.04 -18.78
C SER A 33 -8.07 -7.57 -18.77
N ALA A 34 -6.96 -8.21 -19.15
CA ALA A 34 -6.84 -9.66 -19.10
C ALA A 34 -6.73 -10.18 -17.66
N ALA A 35 -5.94 -9.50 -16.81
CA ALA A 35 -5.78 -9.84 -15.41
C ALA A 35 -7.11 -9.76 -14.64
N TRP A 36 -7.93 -8.73 -14.89
CA TRP A 36 -9.26 -8.61 -14.26
C TRP A 36 -10.19 -9.76 -14.65
N ARG A 37 -10.19 -10.17 -15.92
CA ARG A 37 -10.96 -11.35 -16.36
C ARG A 37 -10.47 -12.62 -15.70
N ALA A 38 -9.16 -12.81 -15.55
CA ALA A 38 -8.59 -13.98 -14.89
C ALA A 38 -8.93 -14.02 -13.39
N ILE A 39 -8.84 -12.88 -12.69
CA ILE A 39 -9.27 -12.76 -11.28
C ILE A 39 -10.76 -13.05 -11.13
N ALA A 40 -11.60 -12.50 -12.01
CA ALA A 40 -13.04 -12.76 -11.99
C ALA A 40 -13.37 -14.23 -12.31
N ALA A 41 -12.61 -14.88 -13.19
CA ALA A 41 -12.76 -16.30 -13.48
C ALA A 41 -12.37 -17.17 -12.27
N ALA A 42 -11.24 -16.87 -11.61
CA ALA A 42 -10.81 -17.57 -10.40
C ALA A 42 -11.87 -17.46 -9.29
N ARG A 43 -12.42 -16.26 -9.06
CA ARG A 43 -13.51 -16.06 -8.10
C ARG A 43 -14.77 -16.86 -8.45
N ARG A 44 -15.17 -16.88 -9.72
CA ARG A 44 -16.32 -17.67 -10.19
C ARG A 44 -16.10 -19.17 -10.04
N ALA A 45 -14.85 -19.64 -10.10
CA ALA A 45 -14.49 -21.03 -9.81
C ALA A 45 -14.47 -21.36 -8.31
N GLY A 46 -14.84 -20.42 -7.42
CA GLY A 46 -14.85 -20.61 -5.98
C GLY A 46 -13.50 -20.43 -5.30
N HIS A 47 -12.50 -19.92 -6.02
CA HIS A 47 -11.18 -19.63 -5.44
C HIS A 47 -11.15 -18.28 -4.71
N TRP A 48 -10.27 -18.22 -3.72
CA TRP A 48 -9.95 -17.02 -2.96
C TRP A 48 -8.80 -16.28 -3.61
N VAL A 49 -8.86 -14.95 -3.63
CA VAL A 49 -7.84 -14.12 -4.28
C VAL A 49 -7.34 -13.07 -3.30
N ALA A 50 -6.03 -13.06 -3.05
CA ALA A 50 -5.34 -11.98 -2.34
C ALA A 50 -4.66 -11.04 -3.35
N LEU A 51 -4.86 -9.74 -3.20
CA LEU A 51 -4.29 -8.72 -4.07
C LEU A 51 -3.12 -8.02 -3.38
N LEU A 52 -2.01 -7.92 -4.11
CA LEU A 52 -0.87 -7.07 -3.79
C LEU A 52 -0.83 -6.02 -4.89
N LEU A 53 -1.20 -4.79 -4.53
CA LEU A 53 -1.30 -3.67 -5.46
C LEU A 53 -0.17 -2.69 -5.15
N ASP A 54 0.61 -2.36 -6.16
CA ASP A 54 1.58 -1.27 -6.06
C ASP A 54 0.84 0.07 -6.04
N TYR A 55 1.35 1.04 -5.28
CA TYR A 55 0.76 2.37 -5.20
C TYR A 55 0.63 3.03 -6.58
N GLU A 56 1.62 2.82 -7.45
CA GLU A 56 1.68 3.36 -8.81
C GLU A 56 0.72 2.66 -9.78
N LEU A 57 -0.03 1.64 -9.33
CA LEU A 57 -1.14 1.07 -10.12
C LEU A 57 -2.22 2.11 -10.38
N GLY A 58 -2.41 3.07 -9.46
CA GLY A 58 -3.41 4.12 -9.57
C GLY A 58 -3.34 4.89 -10.88
N GLU A 59 -2.14 5.17 -11.38
CA GLU A 59 -1.90 5.85 -12.65
C GLU A 59 -2.51 5.11 -13.86
N TRP A 60 -2.56 3.78 -13.82
CA TRP A 60 -3.16 2.98 -14.90
C TRP A 60 -4.70 2.90 -14.82
N LEU A 61 -5.28 3.21 -13.66
CA LEU A 61 -6.71 3.14 -13.40
C LEU A 61 -7.42 4.48 -13.60
N ARG A 62 -6.68 5.55 -13.83
CA ARG A 62 -7.27 6.84 -14.14
C ARG A 62 -7.88 6.78 -15.53
N ASP A 63 -9.20 6.97 -15.61
CA ASP A 63 -9.92 7.27 -16.85
C ASP A 63 -9.60 8.68 -17.36
N GLU A 64 -8.35 9.13 -17.24
CA GLU A 64 -7.94 10.32 -17.96
C GLU A 64 -7.95 9.91 -19.44
N PRO A 65 -8.73 10.57 -20.31
CA PRO A 65 -8.54 10.40 -21.73
C PRO A 65 -7.06 10.67 -21.93
N THR A 66 -6.34 9.66 -22.41
CA THR A 66 -4.98 9.86 -22.88
C THR A 66 -5.20 10.81 -24.04
N ALA A 67 -5.14 12.12 -23.77
CA ALA A 67 -5.22 13.13 -24.80
C ALA A 67 -4.15 12.68 -25.76
N GLU A 68 -4.62 12.23 -26.92
CA GLU A 68 -3.76 11.73 -27.98
C GLU A 68 -2.64 12.74 -28.05
N ARG A 69 -1.42 12.30 -27.74
CA ARG A 69 -0.25 13.13 -27.98
C ARG A 69 -0.24 13.25 -29.49
N THR A 70 -0.90 14.27 -30.00
CA THR A 70 -1.08 14.54 -31.41
C THR A 70 0.30 14.49 -32.03
N VAL A 71 0.53 13.43 -32.80
CA VAL A 71 1.69 13.32 -33.66
C VAL A 71 1.46 14.35 -34.74
N GLY A 72 1.88 15.59 -34.50
CA GLY A 72 1.63 16.65 -35.45
C GLY A 72 1.76 18.07 -34.92
N GLU A 73 2.83 18.41 -34.21
CA GLU A 73 3.33 19.79 -34.27
C GLU A 73 4.87 19.80 -34.34
N PRO A 74 5.45 20.56 -35.30
CA PRO A 74 6.88 20.57 -35.55
C PRO A 74 7.64 21.23 -34.39
N ALA A 75 8.77 20.63 -34.05
CA ALA A 75 9.74 21.15 -33.12
C ALA A 75 10.16 22.58 -33.49
N THR A 76 9.73 23.59 -32.74
CA THR A 76 10.54 24.79 -32.49
C THR A 76 9.95 25.65 -31.36
N LYS A 77 10.82 25.98 -30.40
CA LYS A 77 10.66 27.00 -29.34
C LYS A 77 9.93 26.60 -28.05
N LEU A 78 10.50 25.64 -27.32
CA LEU A 78 10.82 25.85 -25.89
C LEU A 78 11.92 24.88 -25.42
N ALA A 79 13.03 24.84 -26.16
CA ALA A 79 14.28 24.24 -25.71
C ALA A 79 15.09 25.29 -24.96
N ALA A 80 14.64 25.67 -23.76
CA ALA A 80 15.45 26.40 -22.79
C ALA A 80 14.89 26.12 -21.39
N MET A 81 15.70 25.40 -20.59
CA MET A 81 15.51 25.13 -19.16
C MET A 81 14.37 24.17 -18.78
N GLY A 82 14.69 22.88 -18.85
CA GLY A 82 13.88 21.82 -18.24
C GLY A 82 14.41 20.47 -18.68
N ASN A 83 15.33 19.93 -17.89
CA ASN A 83 16.05 18.68 -18.12
C ASN A 83 15.07 17.51 -18.42
N GLN A 84 14.79 17.22 -19.70
CA GLN A 84 14.04 16.03 -20.09
C GLN A 84 14.94 14.80 -19.88
N PRO A 85 14.57 13.84 -19.01
CA PRO A 85 15.30 12.58 -18.96
C PRO A 85 14.94 11.78 -20.22
N ARG A 86 15.90 11.72 -21.16
CA ARG A 86 15.93 10.75 -22.24
C ARG A 86 15.70 9.34 -21.68
N GLY A 87 14.64 8.66 -22.12
CA GLY A 87 14.61 7.22 -22.38
C GLY A 87 15.22 6.28 -21.34
N VAL A 88 15.16 6.60 -20.04
CA VAL A 88 15.47 5.63 -19.00
C VAL A 88 14.27 4.71 -18.93
N ARG A 89 14.40 3.46 -19.40
CA ARG A 89 13.47 2.38 -19.03
C ARG A 89 13.38 2.42 -17.50
N GLN A 90 12.26 2.91 -16.98
CA GLN A 90 12.11 3.07 -15.54
C GLN A 90 12.25 1.67 -14.91
N PRO A 91 13.05 1.52 -13.84
CA PRO A 91 13.14 0.25 -13.11
C PRO A 91 11.77 -0.24 -12.59
N ALA A 92 10.76 0.65 -12.56
CA ALA A 92 9.36 0.36 -12.25
C ALA A 92 8.69 -0.66 -13.19
N ASP A 93 9.22 -0.92 -14.40
CA ASP A 93 8.70 -1.97 -15.30
C ASP A 93 9.15 -3.39 -14.90
N ARG A 94 10.06 -3.54 -13.91
CA ARG A 94 10.52 -4.87 -13.46
C ARG A 94 9.65 -5.49 -12.37
N LEU A 95 8.95 -4.67 -11.58
CA LEU A 95 8.08 -5.17 -10.51
C LEU A 95 6.63 -5.16 -10.99
N PRO A 96 5.87 -6.24 -10.76
CA PRO A 96 4.47 -6.26 -11.14
C PRO A 96 3.69 -5.25 -10.32
N ARG A 97 3.02 -4.29 -10.98
CA ARG A 97 2.17 -3.29 -10.29
C ARG A 97 0.87 -3.88 -9.74
N LEU A 98 0.47 -5.04 -10.26
CA LEU A 98 -0.57 -5.87 -9.67
C LEU A 98 -0.08 -7.30 -9.60
N THR A 99 -0.19 -7.90 -8.41
CA THR A 99 -0.11 -9.35 -8.23
C THR A 99 -1.38 -9.85 -7.57
N ALA A 100 -2.03 -10.86 -8.16
CA ALA A 100 -3.12 -11.59 -7.53
C ALA A 100 -2.68 -13.03 -7.24
N LEU A 101 -2.73 -13.42 -5.97
CA LEU A 101 -2.44 -14.76 -5.50
C LEU A 101 -3.76 -15.52 -5.33
N VAL A 102 -3.90 -16.66 -6.02
CA VAL A 102 -5.13 -17.46 -6.06
C VAL A 102 -4.97 -18.68 -5.17
N PHE A 103 -5.97 -18.95 -4.34
CA PHE A 103 -5.98 -20.02 -3.34
C PHE A 103 -7.28 -20.82 -3.40
N ALA A 104 -7.20 -22.14 -3.25
CA ALA A 104 -8.38 -23.00 -3.31
C ALA A 104 -9.21 -22.97 -2.02
N ARG A 105 -8.59 -22.65 -0.88
CA ARG A 105 -9.22 -22.74 0.44
C ARG A 105 -8.99 -21.48 1.26
N ALA A 106 -9.97 -21.15 2.10
CA ALA A 106 -9.83 -20.16 3.13
C ALA A 106 -10.36 -20.66 4.47
N GLU A 107 -9.66 -20.34 5.54
CA GLU A 107 -9.99 -20.76 6.90
C GLU A 107 -9.93 -19.56 7.84
N TRP A 108 -11.00 -19.37 8.61
CA TRP A 108 -11.04 -18.41 9.70
C TRP A 108 -10.47 -19.04 10.98
N GLY A 109 -9.74 -18.25 11.76
CA GLY A 109 -9.22 -18.67 13.06
C GLY A 109 -8.95 -17.48 13.97
N ALA A 110 -8.32 -17.73 15.10
CA ALA A 110 -7.87 -16.67 16.01
C ALA A 110 -6.48 -16.16 15.57
N CYS A 111 -6.21 -14.87 15.83
CA CYS A 111 -4.87 -14.30 15.71
C CYS A 111 -3.85 -15.11 16.51
N GLY A 112 -2.63 -15.24 16.00
CA GLY A 112 -1.55 -15.97 16.68
C GLY A 112 -1.72 -17.50 16.74
N SER A 113 -2.75 -18.07 16.10
CA SER A 113 -2.87 -19.53 15.98
C SER A 113 -1.64 -20.11 15.25
N PRO A 114 -1.13 -21.30 15.60
CA PRO A 114 0.01 -21.92 14.91
C PRO A 114 -0.25 -22.09 13.40
N LEU A 115 0.76 -21.90 12.56
CA LEU A 115 0.66 -22.22 11.14
C LEU A 115 0.68 -23.76 10.94
N PRO A 116 -0.04 -24.31 9.95
CA PRO A 116 0.01 -25.74 9.66
C PRO A 116 1.43 -26.16 9.29
N GLY A 117 1.98 -27.15 9.99
CA GLY A 117 3.34 -27.67 9.73
C GLY A 117 4.46 -26.88 10.41
N THR A 118 4.16 -25.80 11.14
CA THR A 118 5.11 -25.21 12.09
C THR A 118 4.80 -25.75 13.47
N ALA A 119 5.67 -26.62 13.99
CA ALA A 119 5.66 -26.91 15.42
C ALA A 119 5.95 -25.59 16.14
N THR A 120 4.97 -25.06 16.87
CA THR A 120 5.22 -23.94 17.77
C THR A 120 6.11 -24.45 18.90
N PRO A 121 7.31 -23.86 19.13
CA PRO A 121 7.85 -23.89 20.48
C PRO A 121 6.77 -23.30 21.39
N GLU A 122 6.60 -23.85 22.59
CA GLU A 122 5.62 -23.34 23.57
C GLU A 122 5.67 -21.82 23.60
N PRO A 123 4.51 -21.13 23.64
CA PRO A 123 4.51 -19.69 23.73
C PRO A 123 5.32 -19.31 24.97
N ASP A 124 6.52 -18.77 24.75
CA ASP A 124 7.31 -18.16 25.79
C ASP A 124 6.40 -17.05 26.33
N ARG A 125 5.74 -17.30 27.47
CA ARG A 125 4.82 -16.37 28.13
C ARG A 125 5.58 -15.18 28.71
N ARG A 126 6.62 -14.69 28.02
CA ARG A 126 7.10 -13.33 28.20
C ARG A 126 5.94 -12.45 27.76
N GLY A 127 5.37 -11.76 28.75
CA GLY A 127 4.12 -11.04 28.64
C GLY A 127 4.00 -10.25 27.34
N GLU A 128 2.76 -10.14 26.86
CA GLU A 128 2.39 -9.37 25.68
C GLU A 128 3.25 -8.10 25.59
N PRO A 129 3.96 -7.85 24.46
CA PRO A 129 4.80 -6.69 24.32
C PRO A 129 3.93 -5.45 24.53
N THR A 130 4.03 -4.88 25.74
CA THR A 130 3.21 -3.76 26.13
C THR A 130 3.89 -2.52 25.57
N LEU A 131 3.33 -1.98 24.50
CA LEU A 131 3.82 -0.75 23.91
C LEU A 131 3.36 0.42 24.77
N ARG A 132 4.25 0.92 25.62
CA ARG A 132 4.02 2.13 26.44
C ARG A 132 4.60 3.31 25.68
N ALA A 133 3.75 4.07 25.01
CA ALA A 133 4.10 5.38 24.47
C ALA A 133 3.68 6.47 25.46
N SER A 134 4.53 7.47 25.67
CA SER A 134 4.21 8.61 26.52
C SER A 134 4.75 9.87 25.86
N PRO A 135 3.93 10.93 25.69
CA PRO A 135 4.39 12.13 25.02
C PRO A 135 5.71 12.63 25.61
N GLY A 136 6.70 12.87 24.74
CA GLY A 136 8.00 13.43 25.13
C GLY A 136 7.94 14.90 25.57
N THR A 137 6.74 15.50 25.59
CA THR A 137 6.50 16.87 26.03
C THR A 137 5.32 16.92 27.00
N SER A 138 5.37 17.86 27.94
CA SER A 138 4.26 18.05 28.88
C SER A 138 3.07 18.74 28.23
N ARG A 139 1.88 18.56 28.81
CA ARG A 139 0.65 19.26 28.36
C ARG A 139 0.82 20.79 28.37
N ALA A 140 1.55 21.32 29.34
CA ALA A 140 1.79 22.76 29.45
C ALA A 140 2.70 23.28 28.33
N GLN A 141 3.77 22.54 28.01
CA GLN A 141 4.66 22.87 26.89
C GLN A 141 3.94 22.80 25.55
N HIS A 142 3.11 21.77 25.35
CA HIS A 142 2.25 21.67 24.17
C HIS A 142 1.32 22.88 24.06
N ALA A 143 0.61 23.24 25.13
CA ALA A 143 -0.29 24.39 25.12
C ALA A 143 0.45 25.69 24.77
N GLN A 144 1.64 25.89 25.33
CA GLN A 144 2.49 27.04 25.01
C GLN A 144 2.93 27.07 23.54
N ALA A 145 3.29 25.91 22.97
CA ALA A 145 3.66 25.80 21.56
C ALA A 145 2.47 26.15 20.65
N ILE A 146 1.27 25.68 20.96
CA ILE A 146 0.06 25.99 20.19
C ILE A 146 -0.28 27.48 20.24
N GLU A 147 -0.17 28.14 21.41
CA GLU A 147 -0.40 29.59 21.51
C GLU A 147 0.65 30.39 20.73
N ALA A 148 1.92 29.95 20.75
CA ALA A 148 2.96 30.57 19.93
C ALA A 148 2.67 30.45 18.42
N ILE A 149 2.19 29.28 17.98
CA ILE A 149 1.78 29.04 16.58
C ILE A 149 0.60 29.94 16.21
N ARG A 150 -0.44 30.02 17.06
CA ARG A 150 -1.60 30.89 16.82
C ARG A 150 -1.20 32.36 16.71
N ALA A 151 -0.31 32.82 17.58
CA ALA A 151 0.18 34.20 17.54
C ALA A 151 0.98 34.49 16.26
N GLY A 152 1.80 33.55 15.78
CA GLY A 152 2.50 33.68 14.50
C GLY A 152 1.55 33.72 13.30
N ILE A 153 0.48 32.91 13.32
CA ILE A 153 -0.56 32.97 12.29
C ILE A 153 -1.28 34.33 12.29
N ALA A 154 -1.65 34.84 13.47
CA ALA A 154 -2.35 36.11 13.60
C ALA A 154 -1.50 37.32 13.12
N ARG A 155 -0.17 37.24 13.26
CA ARG A 155 0.76 38.25 12.72
C ARG A 155 1.03 38.09 11.23
N GLY A 156 0.64 36.98 10.62
CA GLY A 156 0.90 36.68 9.21
C GLY A 156 2.29 36.08 8.94
N ASP A 157 3.01 35.60 9.97
CA ASP A 157 4.33 34.99 9.81
C ASP A 157 4.24 33.68 9.00
N TYR A 158 3.11 32.97 9.12
CA TYR A 158 2.76 31.77 8.37
C TYR A 158 1.25 31.56 8.40
N TYR A 159 0.70 30.88 7.39
CA TYR A 159 -0.73 30.54 7.35
C TYR A 159 -1.05 29.23 8.09
N GLN A 160 -0.14 28.25 8.03
CA GLN A 160 -0.28 26.94 8.66
C GLN A 160 1.09 26.36 9.01
N ILE A 161 1.16 25.60 10.11
CA ILE A 161 2.32 24.80 10.52
C ILE A 161 1.87 23.36 10.77
N ASN A 162 2.67 22.39 10.31
CA ASN A 162 2.54 21.01 10.75
C ASN A 162 3.36 20.82 12.03
N TYR A 163 2.67 20.74 13.17
CA TYR A 163 3.29 20.59 14.48
C TYR A 163 3.10 19.15 14.98
N THR A 164 4.21 18.48 15.29
CA THR A 164 4.23 17.07 15.69
C THR A 164 4.68 16.94 17.14
N LEU A 165 4.06 16.02 17.89
CA LEU A 165 4.52 15.66 19.23
C LEU A 165 5.44 14.41 19.17
N PRO A 166 6.56 14.41 19.89
CA PRO A 166 7.33 13.19 20.10
C PRO A 166 6.57 12.24 21.02
N LEU A 167 6.62 10.94 20.71
CA LEU A 167 6.01 9.84 21.48
C LEU A 167 7.05 9.06 22.29
#